data_AF-A0A534ND18-F1
#
_entry.id   AF-A0A534ND18-F1
#
_cell.length_a   1.000
_cell.length_b   1.000
_cell.length_c   1.000
_cell.angle_alpha   90.00
_cell.angle_beta   90.00
_cell.angle_gamma   90.00
#
_symmetry.space_group_name_H-M   'P 1'
#
loop_
_entity.id
_entity.type
_entity.pdbx_description
1 polymer ?
#
loop_
_entity_poly.entity_id
_entity_poly.type
_entity_poly.pdbx_seq_one_letter_code
_entity_poly.pdbx_strand_id
1 'polypeptide(L)'
;MEQYLWLIPVGFVIGAYGTLIGAGGGFVLVPLLLLLYPEEKPEIITSISLAVVFFNALSGSMAYGRLKRIDYRSGIVFSVATIPGAILGALTT
;
A
#
# COMPACT_ATOMS: atom_id res chain seq x y z
N MET A 1 0.39 -22.76 -10.51
CA MET A 1 0.88 -22.37 -9.17
C MET A 1 2.35 -21.92 -9.24
N GLU A 2 3.25 -22.70 -9.83
CA GLU A 2 4.66 -22.35 -10.09
C GLU A 2 4.84 -20.94 -10.72
N GLN A 3 3.96 -20.57 -11.66
CA GLN A 3 4.04 -19.31 -12.40
C GLN A 3 3.72 -18.04 -11.59
N TYR A 4 3.27 -18.15 -10.33
CA TYR A 4 3.03 -16.99 -9.45
C TYR A 4 4.12 -16.80 -8.39
N LEU A 5 5.06 -17.75 -8.27
CA LEU A 5 6.10 -17.72 -7.23
C LEU A 5 7.04 -16.52 -7.37
N TRP A 6 7.25 -16.02 -8.59
CA TRP A 6 8.08 -14.84 -8.85
C TRP A 6 7.49 -13.55 -8.26
N LEU A 7 6.19 -13.53 -7.92
CA LEU A 7 5.57 -12.39 -7.24
C LEU A 7 6.04 -12.26 -5.78
N ILE A 8 6.56 -13.33 -5.18
CA ILE A 8 7.06 -13.31 -3.80
C ILE A 8 8.26 -12.35 -3.65
N PRO A 9 9.38 -12.51 -4.40
CA PRO A 9 10.50 -11.59 -4.30
C PRO A 9 10.13 -10.17 -4.76
N VAL A 10 9.26 -10.03 -5.76
CA VAL A 10 8.78 -8.72 -6.24
C VAL A 10 8.00 -8.00 -5.15
N GLY A 11 7.04 -8.67 -4.52
CA GLY A 11 6.25 -8.14 -3.41
C GLY A 11 7.13 -7.79 -2.21
N PHE A 12 8.15 -8.59 -1.93
CA PHE A 12 9.12 -8.29 -0.87
C PHE A 12 9.91 -7.00 -1.16
N VAL A 13 10.45 -6.84 -2.38
CA VAL A 13 11.21 -5.65 -2.77
C VAL A 13 10.33 -4.40 -2.76
N ILE A 14 9.13 -4.49 -3.33
CA ILE A 14 8.19 -3.35 -3.38
C ILE A 14 7.69 -2.99 -1.99
N GLY A 15 7.37 -3.98 -1.16
CA GLY A 15 6.96 -3.75 0.22
C GLY A 15 8.06 -3.12 1.06
N ALA A 16 9.29 -3.64 0.98
CA ALA A 16 10.44 -3.07 1.66
C ALA A 16 10.71 -1.62 1.21
N TYR A 17 10.75 -1.38 -0.10
CA TYR A 17 10.96 -0.03 -0.64
C TYR A 17 9.81 0.93 -0.28
N GLY A 18 8.56 0.45 -0.41
CA GLY A 18 7.36 1.22 -0.11
C GLY A 18 7.22 1.59 1.36
N THR A 19 7.64 0.71 2.28
CA THR A 19 7.67 0.99 3.72
C THR A 19 8.81 1.92 4.10
N LEU A 20 9.99 1.81 3.48
CA LEU A 20 11.10 2.75 3.68
C LEU A 20 10.74 4.18 3.26
N ILE A 21 10.02 4.33 2.15
CA ILE A 21 9.53 5.64 1.67
C ILE A 21 8.37 6.15 2.55
N GLY A 22 7.63 5.26 3.21
CA GLY A 22 6.43 5.62 3.98
C GLY A 22 5.16 5.77 3.15
N ALA A 23 5.15 5.32 1.89
CA ALA A 23 4.00 5.39 0.98
C ALA A 23 3.24 4.06 0.82
N GLY A 24 3.63 3.00 1.54
CA GLY A 24 2.93 1.70 1.56
C GLY A 24 3.11 0.82 0.32
N GLY A 25 3.87 1.28 -0.69
CA GLY A 25 4.29 0.49 -1.86
C GLY A 25 3.27 0.38 -2.99
N GLY A 26 2.02 0.81 -2.78
CA GLY A 26 0.94 0.72 -3.77
C GLY A 26 1.20 1.54 -5.04
N PHE A 27 1.87 2.68 -4.91
CA PHE A 27 2.22 3.53 -6.05
C PHE A 27 3.16 2.85 -7.05
N VAL A 28 3.93 1.84 -6.61
CA VAL A 28 4.75 0.97 -7.49
C VAL A 28 3.98 -0.28 -7.87
N LEU A 29 3.26 -0.88 -6.92
CA LEU A 29 2.58 -2.16 -7.11
C LEU A 29 1.45 -2.08 -8.15
N VAL A 30 0.62 -1.03 -8.12
CA VAL A 30 -0.50 -0.85 -9.08
C VAL A 30 -0.01 -0.80 -10.53
N PRO A 31 0.87 0.13 -10.94
CA PRO A 31 1.33 0.19 -12.33
C PRO A 31 2.07 -1.07 -12.73
N LEU A 32 2.83 -1.68 -11.82
CA LEU A 32 3.51 -2.93 -12.11
C LEU A 32 2.51 -4.07 -12.42
N LEU A 33 1.50 -4.26 -11.58
CA LEU A 33 0.48 -5.29 -11.81
C LEU A 33 -0.34 -5.03 -13.07
N LEU A 34 -0.65 -3.77 -13.40
CA LEU A 34 -1.32 -3.41 -14.65
C LEU A 34 -0.47 -3.76 -15.90
N LEU A 35 0.85 -3.61 -15.81
CA LEU A 35 1.76 -3.96 -16.93
C LEU A 35 1.95 -5.47 -17.07
N LEU A 36 1.94 -6.20 -15.96
CA LEU A 36 2.16 -7.65 -15.95
C LEU A 36 0.90 -8.45 -16.26
N TYR A 37 -0.25 -7.92 -15.85
CA TYR A 37 -1.56 -8.52 -16.01
C TYR A 37 -2.52 -7.55 -16.71
N PRO A 38 -2.24 -7.17 -17.97
CA PRO A 38 -3.05 -6.18 -18.70
C PRO A 38 -4.47 -6.68 -19.01
N GLU A 39 -4.67 -8.00 -19.03
CA GLU A 39 -5.97 -8.64 -19.27
C GLU A 39 -6.88 -8.63 -18.03
N GLU A 40 -6.32 -8.36 -16.84
CA GLU A 40 -7.07 -8.33 -15.60
C GLU A 40 -7.82 -7.00 -15.43
N LYS A 41 -8.98 -7.06 -14.76
CA LYS A 41 -9.76 -5.86 -14.52
C LYS A 41 -8.99 -4.90 -13.59
N PRO A 42 -8.91 -3.60 -13.92
CA PRO A 42 -8.25 -2.61 -13.06
C PRO A 42 -8.75 -2.62 -11.61
N GLU A 43 -10.04 -2.87 -11.38
CA GLU A 43 -10.64 -2.99 -10.05
C GLU A 43 -10.05 -4.14 -9.21
N ILE A 44 -9.71 -5.26 -9.84
CA ILE A 44 -9.13 -6.40 -9.14
C ILE A 44 -7.70 -6.04 -8.70
N ILE A 45 -6.94 -5.43 -9.61
CA ILE A 45 -5.56 -5.00 -9.34
C ILE A 45 -5.51 -3.94 -8.24
N THR A 46 -6.38 -2.93 -8.28
CA THR A 46 -6.44 -1.90 -7.24
C THR A 46 -6.85 -2.48 -5.89
N SER A 47 -7.79 -3.43 -5.87
CA SER A 47 -8.20 -4.14 -4.65
C SER A 47 -7.04 -4.92 -4.02
N ILE A 48 -6.29 -5.69 -4.81
CA ILE A 48 -5.10 -6.42 -4.35
C ILE A 48 -4.07 -5.44 -3.78
N SER A 49 -3.79 -4.35 -4.50
CA SER A 49 -2.83 -3.37 -4.04
C SER A 49 -3.26 -2.70 -2.74
N LEU A 50 -4.55 -2.40 -2.56
CA LEU A 50 -5.05 -1.76 -1.35
C LEU A 50 -4.84 -2.66 -0.12
N ALA A 51 -5.08 -3.97 -0.26
CA ALA A 51 -4.79 -4.95 0.79
C ALA A 51 -3.29 -5.00 1.12
N VAL A 52 -2.42 -5.04 0.11
CA VAL A 52 -0.96 -5.04 0.32
C VAL A 52 -0.48 -3.76 1.00
N VAL A 53 -0.97 -2.61 0.55
CA VAL A 53 -0.66 -1.30 1.15
C VAL A 53 -1.08 -1.25 2.61
N PHE A 54 -2.26 -1.78 2.94
CA PHE A 54 -2.73 -1.83 4.33
C PHE A 54 -1.78 -2.63 5.23
N PHE A 55 -1.41 -3.86 4.84
CA PHE A 55 -0.50 -4.67 5.64
C PHE A 55 0.91 -4.08 5.71
N ASN A 56 1.41 -3.49 4.61
CA ASN A 56 2.71 -2.80 4.62
C ASN A 56 2.70 -1.56 5.52
N ALA A 57 1.67 -0.72 5.45
CA ALA A 57 1.54 0.46 6.28
C ALA A 57 1.41 0.09 7.75
N LEU A 58 0.68 -0.98 8.09
CA LEU A 58 0.56 -1.51 9.44
C LEU A 58 1.92 -2.00 9.97
N SER A 59 2.62 -2.83 9.19
CA SER A 59 3.95 -3.35 9.52
C SER A 59 4.97 -2.22 9.71
N GLY A 60 5.03 -1.29 8.75
CA GLY A 60 5.90 -0.11 8.82
C GLY A 60 5.60 0.76 10.03
N SER A 61 4.33 1.06 10.30
CA SER A 61 3.91 1.83 11.47
C SER A 61 4.35 1.17 12.78
N MET A 62 4.22 -0.15 12.89
CA MET A 62 4.72 -0.88 14.06
C MET A 62 6.25 -0.77 14.19
N ALA A 63 6.99 -0.93 13.08
CA ALA A 63 8.44 -0.83 13.08
C ALA A 63 8.94 0.57 13.46
N TYR A 64 8.44 1.63 12.82
CA TYR A 64 8.79 3.01 13.14
C TYR A 64 8.32 3.43 14.55
N GLY A 65 7.19 2.88 15.01
CA GLY A 65 6.68 3.10 16.37
C GLY A 65 7.63 2.54 17.43
N ARG A 66 8.15 1.33 17.23
CA ARG A 66 9.19 0.75 18.11
C ARG A 66 10.47 1.58 18.15
N LEU A 67 10.82 2.21 17.03
CA LEU A 67 11.96 3.13 16.93
C LEU A 67 11.70 4.52 17.54
N LYS A 68 10.49 4.80 18.04
CA LYS A 68 10.05 6.12 18.54
C LYS A 68 10.28 7.26 17.54
N ARG A 69 10.18 6.96 16.24
CA ARG A 69 10.38 7.93 15.14
C ARG A 69 9.07 8.50 14.60
N ILE A 70 7.93 8.12 15.17
CA ILE A 70 6.61 8.57 14.71
C ILE A 70 6.23 9.88 15.39
N ASP A 71 5.93 10.90 14.58
CA ASP A 71 5.20 12.07 15.05
C ASP A 71 3.68 11.76 15.08
N TYR A 72 3.20 11.37 16.24
CA TYR A 72 1.79 11.05 16.45
C TYR A 72 0.87 12.26 16.31
N ARG A 73 1.36 13.48 16.55
CA ARG A 73 0.55 14.69 16.44
C ARG A 73 0.19 14.93 14.98
N SER A 74 1.20 14.95 14.11
CA SER A 74 1.00 15.04 12.67
C SER A 74 0.21 13.85 12.12
N GLY A 75 0.49 12.63 12.61
CA GLY A 75 -0.23 11.42 12.20
C GLY A 75 -1.74 11.48 12.46
N ILE A 76 -2.16 11.98 13.64
CA ILE A 76 -3.58 12.13 13.98
C ILE A 76 -4.24 13.20 13.10
N VAL A 77 -3.59 14.35 12.91
CA VAL A 77 -4.11 15.43 12.05
C VAL A 77 -4.31 14.92 10.62
N PHE A 78 -3.33 14.21 10.07
CA PHE A 78 -3.48 13.61 8.74
C PHE A 78 -4.58 12.56 8.71
N SER A 79 -4.69 11.68 9.71
CA SER A 79 -5.72 10.64 9.77
C SER A 79 -7.14 11.23 9.77
N VAL A 80 -7.37 12.31 10.52
CA VAL A 80 -8.67 12.99 10.57
C VAL A 80 -9.03 13.62 9.23
N ALA A 81 -8.05 14.10 8.46
CA ALA A 81 -8.28 14.64 7.12
C ALA A 81 -8.43 13.53 6.05
N THR A 82 -7.62 12.48 6.11
CA THR A 82 -7.57 11.44 5.07
C THR A 82 -8.68 10.41 5.18
N ILE A 83 -9.14 10.04 6.38
CA ILE A 83 -10.21 9.04 6.53
C ILE A 83 -11.51 9.50 5.87
N PRO A 84 -12.06 10.70 6.18
CA PRO A 84 -13.26 11.19 5.50
C PRO A 84 -13.03 11.41 4.01
N GLY A 85 -11.86 11.93 3.63
CA GLY A 85 -11.50 12.14 2.22
C GLY A 85 -11.48 10.85 1.41
N ALA A 86 -10.92 9.77 1.97
CA ALA A 86 -10.87 8.46 1.32
C ALA A 86 -12.26 7.84 1.18
N ILE A 87 -13.11 7.94 2.23
CA ILE A 87 -14.49 7.43 2.18
C ILE A 87 -15.31 8.21 1.15
N LEU A 88 -15.26 9.54 1.20
CA LEU A 88 -15.99 10.38 0.24
C LEU A 88 -15.52 10.09 -1.19
N GLY A 89 -14.21 10.01 -1.42
CA GLY A 89 -13.66 9.68 -2.74
C GLY A 89 -14.12 8.33 -3.27
N ALA A 90 -14.19 7.31 -2.40
CA ALA A 90 -14.68 5.98 -2.75
C ALA A 90 -16.20 5.92 -3.01
N LEU A 91 -16.98 6.84 -2.44
CA LEU A 91 -18.43 6.94 -2.68
C LEU A 91 -18.76 7.73 -3.95
N THR A 92 -17.89 8.65 -4.37
CA THR A 92 -18.12 9.53 -5.52
C THR A 92 -17.47 9.05 -6.82
N THR A 93 -16.60 8.04 -6.77
CA THR A 93 -15.88 7.47 -7.92
C THR A 93 -16.46 6.10 -8.25
#